data_AF-A0A1J3ER57-F1
#
_entry.id   AF-A0A1J3ER57-F1
#
_cell.length_a   1.000
_cell.length_b   1.000
_cell.length_c   1.000
_cell.angle_alpha   90.00
_cell.angle_beta   90.00
_cell.angle_gamma   90.00
#
_symmetry.space_group_name_H-M   'P 1'
#
loop_
_entity.id
_entity.type
_entity.pdbx_description
1 polymer ?
#
loop_
_entity_poly.entity_id
_entity_poly.type
_entity_poly.pdbx_seq_one_letter_code
_entity_poly.pdbx_strand_id
1 'polypeptide(L)'
;MGIDKSIFVSPNTFHLTVVMLKLENKESVDAAQDILKSISSNVRHALDNRPVYIRLKGLDCMTGSLDKTRVLYAPVEEVGHEGRLLSACRILISLRDSFLLLHLP
;
A
#
# COMPACT_ATOMS: atom_id res chain seq x y z
N MET A 1 14.63 -20.73 -24.62
CA MET A 1 14.26 -20.60 -23.21
C MET A 1 13.95 -19.13 -22.98
N GLY A 2 12.69 -18.78 -22.74
CA GLY A 2 12.23 -17.41 -22.57
C GLY A 2 11.52 -17.25 -21.23
N ILE A 3 11.31 -16.00 -20.83
CA ILE A 3 10.54 -15.69 -19.62
C ILE A 3 9.08 -16.02 -19.86
N ASP A 4 8.46 -16.77 -18.95
CA ASP A 4 7.02 -17.04 -18.99
C ASP A 4 6.25 -15.74 -18.79
N LYS A 5 5.40 -15.36 -19.74
CA LYS A 5 4.66 -14.09 -19.69
C LYS A 5 3.72 -14.00 -18.48
N SER A 6 3.32 -15.14 -17.91
CA SER A 6 2.45 -15.19 -16.73
C SER A 6 3.10 -14.62 -15.46
N ILE A 7 4.42 -14.44 -15.43
CA ILE A 7 5.09 -13.82 -14.26
C ILE A 7 4.87 -12.30 -14.17
N PHE A 8 4.48 -11.67 -15.27
CA PHE A 8 4.25 -10.23 -15.28
C PHE A 8 2.85 -9.90 -14.76
N VAL A 9 2.77 -8.87 -13.93
CA VAL A 9 1.49 -8.31 -13.51
C VAL A 9 0.76 -7.71 -14.73
N SER A 10 -0.57 -7.77 -14.73
CA SER A 10 -1.36 -7.10 -15.76
C SER A 10 -1.13 -5.58 -15.66
N PRO A 11 -0.88 -4.88 -16.78
CA PRO A 11 -0.64 -3.43 -16.76
C PRO A 11 -1.77 -2.63 -16.09
N ASN A 12 -3.01 -3.11 -16.18
CA ASN A 12 -4.18 -2.44 -15.58
C ASN A 12 -4.32 -2.70 -14.07
N THR A 13 -3.39 -3.47 -13.50
CA THR A 13 -3.38 -3.81 -12.07
C THR A 13 -2.20 -3.20 -11.34
N PHE A 14 -1.40 -2.34 -11.96
CA PHE A 14 -0.36 -1.59 -11.26
C PHE A 14 -0.99 -0.65 -10.23
N HIS A 15 -0.62 -0.84 -8.97
CA HIS A 15 -1.02 0.00 -7.85
C HIS A 15 0.10 0.07 -6.83
N LEU A 16 0.08 1.13 -6.02
CA LEU A 16 0.91 1.21 -4.81
C LEU A 16 0.09 0.69 -3.62
N THR A 17 0.52 -0.43 -3.05
CA THR A 17 -0.07 -0.93 -1.81
C THR A 17 0.30 -0.02 -0.64
N VAL A 18 -0.71 0.59 0.00
CA VAL A 18 -0.52 1.51 1.15
C VAL A 18 -0.86 0.89 2.50
N VAL A 19 -1.69 -0.16 2.52
CA VAL A 19 -2.04 -0.95 3.70
C VAL A 19 -2.48 -2.35 3.27
N MET A 20 -2.26 -3.35 4.14
CA MET A 20 -2.81 -4.70 3.99
C MET A 20 -3.74 -4.98 5.17
N LEU A 21 -4.93 -5.50 4.88
CA LEU A 21 -5.96 -5.83 5.87
C LEU A 21 -6.27 -7.32 5.82
N LYS A 22 -6.58 -7.91 6.97
CA LYS A 22 -7.11 -9.27 7.07
C LYS A 22 -8.62 -9.17 7.28
N LEU A 23 -9.38 -9.57 6.26
CA LEU A 23 -10.83 -9.48 6.24
C LEU A 23 -11.38 -10.90 6.00
N GLU A 24 -11.92 -11.53 7.04
CA GLU A 24 -12.27 -12.96 7.03
C GLU A 24 -13.73 -13.22 6.65
N ASN A 25 -14.59 -12.21 6.80
CA ASN A 25 -16.03 -12.30 6.60
C ASN A 25 -16.64 -10.99 6.10
N LYS A 26 -17.93 -11.01 5.74
CA LYS A 26 -18.65 -9.86 5.19
C LYS A 26 -18.66 -8.68 6.16
N GLU A 27 -18.81 -8.96 7.44
CA GLU A 27 -18.86 -7.99 8.52
C GLU A 27 -17.54 -7.21 8.61
N SER A 28 -16.41 -7.91 8.52
CA SER A 28 -15.07 -7.29 8.52
C SER A 28 -14.84 -6.41 7.29
N VAL A 29 -15.39 -6.79 6.14
CA VAL A 29 -15.32 -5.99 4.90
C VAL A 29 -16.15 -4.71 5.05
N ASP A 30 -17.36 -4.80 5.58
CA ASP A 30 -18.24 -3.65 5.78
C ASP A 30 -17.65 -2.67 6.81
N ALA A 31 -17.12 -3.20 7.92
CA ALA A 31 -16.41 -2.39 8.92
C ALA A 31 -15.18 -1.68 8.32
N ALA A 32 -14.39 -2.37 7.50
CA ALA A 32 -13.25 -1.76 6.81
C ALA A 32 -13.68 -0.65 5.85
N GLN A 33 -14.79 -0.85 5.13
CA GLN A 33 -15.33 0.16 4.24
C GLN A 33 -15.74 1.43 5.01
N ASP A 34 -16.45 1.30 6.12
CA ASP A 34 -16.94 2.43 6.90
C ASP A 34 -15.81 3.18 7.60
N ILE A 35 -14.82 2.45 8.11
CA ILE A 35 -13.61 3.04 8.70
C ILE A 35 -12.81 3.81 7.64
N LEU A 36 -12.57 3.24 6.46
CA LEU A 36 -11.84 3.94 5.40
C LEU A 36 -12.55 5.21 4.94
N LYS A 37 -13.90 5.22 4.91
CA LYS A 37 -14.68 6.44 4.63
C LYS A 37 -14.51 7.48 5.73
N SER A 38 -14.58 7.07 7.00
CA SER A 38 -14.56 7.99 8.15
C SER A 38 -13.22 8.72 8.31
N ILE A 39 -12.11 8.09 7.94
CA ILE A 39 -10.77 8.71 8.02
C ILE A 39 -10.34 9.47 6.75
N SER A 40 -11.19 9.55 5.73
CA SER A 40 -10.84 10.17 4.45
C SER A 40 -10.39 11.63 4.59
N SER A 41 -10.99 12.39 5.51
CA SER A 41 -10.59 13.76 5.84
C SER A 41 -9.19 13.82 6.48
N ASN A 42 -8.90 12.90 7.41
CA ASN A 42 -7.60 12.82 8.08
C ASN A 42 -6.48 12.50 7.08
N VAL A 43 -6.74 11.57 6.15
CA VAL A 43 -5.81 11.24 5.07
C VAL A 43 -5.60 12.46 4.16
N ARG A 44 -6.66 13.14 3.72
CA ARG A 44 -6.54 14.37 2.91
C ARG A 44 -5.75 15.45 3.63
N HIS A 45 -5.95 15.61 4.93
CA HIS A 45 -5.20 16.57 5.73
C HIS A 45 -3.71 16.22 5.82
N ALA A 46 -3.35 14.94 6.03
CA ALA A 46 -1.96 14.48 6.00
C ALA A 46 -1.27 14.64 4.62
N LEU A 47 -2.06 14.81 3.56
CA LEU A 47 -1.58 15.13 2.21
C LEU A 47 -1.55 16.65 1.93
N ASP A 48 -1.76 17.49 2.94
CA ASP A 48 -1.93 18.95 2.83
C ASP A 48 -3.04 19.36 1.85
N ASN A 49 -4.07 18.54 1.69
CA ASN A 49 -5.17 18.75 0.74
C ASN A 49 -4.70 18.99 -0.71
N ARG A 50 -3.51 18.50 -1.08
CA ARG A 50 -2.96 18.63 -2.43
C ARG A 50 -2.36 17.31 -2.91
N PRO A 51 -2.15 17.13 -4.22
CA PRO A 51 -1.57 15.89 -4.75
C PRO A 51 -0.19 15.57 -4.15
N VAL A 52 0.10 14.27 -4.08
CA VAL A 52 1.45 13.76 -3.90
C VAL A 52 1.98 13.34 -5.27
N TYR A 53 3.20 13.75 -5.57
CA TYR A 53 3.92 13.30 -6.75
C TYR A 53 4.89 12.21 -6.33
N ILE A 54 4.80 11.06 -6.99
CA ILE A 54 5.73 9.95 -6.79
C ILE A 54 6.53 9.70 -8.07
N ARG A 55 7.75 9.22 -7.90
CA ARG A 55 8.59 8.73 -8.99
C ARG A 55 8.84 7.24 -8.78
N LEU A 56 8.59 6.46 -9.83
CA LEU A 56 9.05 5.09 -9.92
C LEU A 56 10.39 5.09 -10.66
N LYS A 57 11.45 4.61 -10.02
CA LYS A 57 12.79 4.62 -10.61
C LYS A 57 13.55 3.34 -10.29
N GLY A 58 13.95 2.64 -11.36
CA GLY A 58 14.72 1.40 -11.25
C GLY A 58 13.87 0.18 -10.91
N LEU A 59 14.56 -0.89 -10.52
CA LEU A 59 13.98 -2.15 -10.06
C LEU A 59 14.74 -2.62 -8.84
N ASP A 60 14.03 -3.21 -7.89
CA ASP A 60 14.60 -3.78 -6.67
C ASP A 60 13.92 -5.12 -6.31
N CYS A 61 14.55 -5.88 -5.41
CA CYS A 61 14.14 -7.21 -4.99
C CYS A 61 13.55 -7.17 -3.59
N MET A 62 12.37 -7.78 -3.37
CA MET A 62 11.74 -7.75 -2.04
C MET A 62 12.53 -8.60 -1.02
N THR A 63 13.14 -9.70 -1.45
CA THR A 63 13.99 -10.56 -0.63
C THR A 63 15.09 -11.20 -1.47
N GLY A 64 16.30 -11.28 -0.91
CA GLY A 64 17.44 -11.96 -1.53
C GLY A 64 18.09 -11.18 -2.66
N SER A 65 19.01 -11.85 -3.35
CA SER A 65 19.69 -11.35 -4.54
C SER A 65 18.82 -11.55 -5.80
N LEU A 66 19.17 -10.85 -6.89
CA LEU A 66 18.41 -10.87 -8.15
C LEU A 66 18.21 -12.29 -8.72
N ASP A 67 19.18 -13.18 -8.53
CA ASP A 67 19.13 -14.59 -8.96
C ASP A 67 18.22 -15.47 -8.08
N LYS A 68 17.78 -14.96 -6.92
CA LYS A 68 16.98 -15.71 -5.92
C LYS A 68 15.62 -15.07 -5.64
N THR A 69 15.42 -13.81 -6.05
CA THR A 69 14.18 -13.10 -5.77
C THR A 69 13.00 -13.73 -6.51
N ARG A 70 11.85 -13.72 -5.85
CA ARG A 70 10.56 -14.09 -6.46
C ARG A 70 9.71 -12.87 -6.81
N VAL A 71 10.10 -11.70 -6.31
CA VAL A 71 9.33 -10.46 -6.46
C VAL A 71 10.28 -9.32 -6.80
N LEU A 72 10.13 -8.81 -8.01
CA LEU A 72 10.70 -7.54 -8.44
C LEU A 72 9.65 -6.45 -8.29
N TYR A 73 10.08 -5.28 -7.83
CA TYR A 73 9.22 -4.12 -7.71
C TYR A 73 9.95 -2.85 -8.14
N ALA A 74 9.19 -1.83 -8.51
CA ALA A 74 9.74 -0.50 -8.78
C ALA A 74 9.80 0.29 -7.46
N PRO A 75 10.98 0.77 -7.03
CA PRO A 75 11.09 1.65 -5.88
C PRO A 75 10.25 2.92 -6.05
N VAL A 76 9.64 3.36 -4.95
CA VAL A 76 8.79 4.56 -4.89
C VAL A 76 9.53 5.66 -4.16
N GLU A 77 9.69 6.80 -4.82
CA GLU A 77 10.26 8.02 -4.25
C GLU A 77 9.20 9.12 -4.21
N GLU A 78 8.94 9.71 -3.03
CA GLU A 78 8.12 10.92 -2.93
C GLU A 78 8.91 12.12 -3.44
N VAL A 79 8.40 12.77 -4.48
CA VAL A 79 9.01 13.98 -5.04
C VAL A 79 8.84 15.13 -4.05
N GLY A 80 9.94 15.80 -3.72
CA GLY A 80 9.96 16.90 -2.75
C GLY A 80 10.28 16.46 -1.32
N HIS A 81 10.28 15.15 -1.04
CA HIS A 81 10.71 14.57 0.24
C HIS A 81 9.98 15.15 1.47
N GLU A 82 8.73 15.56 1.30
CA GLU A 82 7.93 16.19 2.36
C GLU A 82 7.39 15.16 3.38
N GLY A 83 7.43 13.86 3.04
CA GLY A 83 7.01 12.77 3.92
C GLY A 83 5.49 12.65 4.06
N ARG A 84 4.73 13.26 3.15
CA ARG A 84 3.25 13.30 3.19
C ARG A 84 2.66 11.94 2.84
N LEU A 85 3.26 11.23 1.89
CA LEU A 85 2.83 9.87 1.55
C LEU A 85 2.97 8.95 2.76
N LEU A 86 4.12 8.99 3.44
CA LEU A 86 4.36 8.21 4.65
C LEU A 86 3.40 8.60 5.77
N SER A 87 3.11 9.88 5.94
CA SER A 87 2.17 10.38 6.95
C SER A 87 0.75 9.86 6.70
N ALA A 88 0.27 9.90 5.46
CA ALA A 88 -1.01 9.29 5.07
C ALA A 88 -1.02 7.77 5.30
N CYS A 89 0.06 7.06 4.95
CA CYS A 89 0.19 5.62 5.21
C CYS A 89 0.16 5.30 6.70
N ARG A 90 0.75 6.13 7.56
CA ARG A 90 0.70 5.93 9.03
C ARG A 90 -0.72 6.00 9.58
N ILE A 91 -1.55 6.91 9.06
CA ILE A 91 -2.98 6.97 9.42
C ILE A 91 -3.66 5.66 9.02
N LEU A 92 -3.45 5.19 7.79
CA LEU A 92 -4.01 3.92 7.31
C LEU A 92 -3.54 2.70 8.12
N ILE A 93 -2.26 2.67 8.51
CA ILE A 93 -1.68 1.59 9.31
C ILE A 93 -2.20 1.60 10.74
N SER A 94 -2.40 2.78 11.35
CA SER A 94 -2.97 2.87 12.71
C SER A 94 -4.36 2.22 12.83
N LEU A 95 -5.10 2.16 11.72
CA LEU A 95 -6.35 1.41 11.66
C LEU A 95 -6.14 -0.09 11.74
N ARG A 96 -5.14 -0.63 11.05
CA ARG A 96 -4.83 -2.07 11.09
C ARG A 96 -4.59 -2.51 12.53
N ASP A 97 -3.87 -1.72 13.30
CA ASP A 97 -3.59 -2.05 14.71
C ASP A 97 -4.89 -1.99 15.55
N SER A 98 -5.82 -1.10 15.21
CA SER A 98 -7.18 -1.08 15.79
C SER A 98 -8.03 -2.30 15.38
N PHE A 99 -7.90 -2.78 14.15
CA PHE A 99 -8.56 -4.02 13.67
C PHE A 99 -8.00 -5.28 14.36
N LEU A 100 -6.69 -5.34 14.57
CA LEU A 100 -6.02 -6.42 15.29
C LEU A 100 -6.44 -6.45 16.78
N LEU A 101 -6.64 -5.28 17.40
CA LEU A 101 -7.13 -5.17 18.78
C LEU A 101 -8.62 -5.53 18.95
N LEU A 102 -9.45 -5.35 17.92
CA LEU A 102 -10.88 -5.70 17.95
C LEU A 102 -11.17 -7.19 17.68
N HIS A 103 -10.17 -7.97 17.24
CA HIS A 103 -10.33 -9.38 16.85
C HIS A 103 -9.31 -10.32 17.53
N LEU A 104 -8.69 -9.88 18.63
CA LEU A 104 -8.01 -10.79 19.55
C LEU A 104 -9.08 -11.44 20.45
N PRO A 105 -9.15 -12.78 20.54
CA PRO A 105 -9.96 -13.45 21.55
C PRO A 105 -9.48 -13.15 22.98
#